data_AF-A0A7V6ILS1-F1
#
_entry.id   AF-A0A7V6ILS1-F1
#
_cell.length_a   1.000
_cell.length_b   1.000
_cell.length_c   1.000
_cell.angle_alpha   90.00
_cell.angle_beta   90.00
_cell.angle_gamma   90.00
#
_symmetry.space_group_name_H-M   'P 1'
#
loop_
_entity.id
_entity.type
_entity.pdbx_description
1 polymer ?
#
loop_
_entity_poly.entity_id
_entity_poly.type
_entity_poly.pdbx_seq_one_letter_code
_entity_poly.pdbx_strand_id
1 'polypeptide(L)'
;MTSKEKLKKEIKDCINDTAPILLYLQEQLKKELSEKYSLQREYQKWYSKALKVVEFLGKDRYQEFKSYYEIDPKRKTMGYGNYYIQDYLKGVAPNKLSNPNFDPKKETFKNVYNQYTILLSINDRIDCILADIQTNLLIELQDTELETAKSLLKVNIRASGVIAGVILESYLSSVTNNYSLTISKRNPTLSDFNDVLKKNNIIDTTVWRKITYLGDIRNICAHKKDIEPTKDQVEELINGVNWITKNVF
;
A
#
# COMPACT_ATOMS: atom_id res chain seq x y z
N MET A 1 1.06 3.61 20.17
CA MET A 1 1.40 2.89 18.93
C MET A 1 0.24 3.05 17.96
N THR A 2 0.46 3.76 16.86
CA THR A 2 -0.56 4.01 15.83
C THR A 2 -0.89 2.72 15.07
N SER A 3 -2.03 2.66 14.36
CA SER A 3 -2.39 1.49 13.54
C SER A 3 -1.32 1.18 12.47
N LYS A 4 -0.70 2.22 11.90
CA LYS A 4 0.43 2.12 10.96
C LYS A 4 1.64 1.44 11.60
N GLU A 5 2.01 1.83 12.81
CA GLU A 5 3.14 1.22 13.53
C GLU A 5 2.88 -0.25 13.89
N LYS A 6 1.64 -0.58 14.29
CA LYS A 6 1.24 -1.97 14.58
C LYS A 6 1.41 -2.85 13.35
N LEU A 7 0.91 -2.41 12.19
CA LEU A 7 1.02 -3.16 10.94
C LEU A 7 2.48 -3.35 10.50
N LYS A 8 3.30 -2.29 10.56
CA LYS A 8 4.75 -2.40 10.29
C LYS A 8 5.43 -3.42 11.21
N LYS A 9 5.06 -3.42 12.50
CA LYS A 9 5.59 -4.38 13.47
C LYS A 9 5.17 -5.81 13.12
N GLU A 10 3.90 -6.04 12.82
CA GLU A 10 3.41 -7.38 12.46
C GLU A 10 4.14 -7.98 11.25
N ILE A 11 4.50 -7.15 10.27
CA ILE A 11 5.24 -7.60 9.08
C ILE A 11 6.68 -7.92 9.42
N LYS A 12 7.35 -7.08 10.22
CA LYS A 12 8.69 -7.38 10.72
C LYS A 12 8.70 -8.66 11.55
N ASP A 13 7.71 -8.85 12.41
CA ASP A 13 7.54 -10.06 13.20
C ASP A 13 7.33 -11.27 12.27
N CYS A 14 6.53 -11.13 11.22
CA CYS A 14 6.32 -12.19 10.23
C CYS A 14 7.59 -12.53 9.43
N ILE A 15 8.41 -11.54 9.08
CA ILE A 15 9.71 -11.72 8.43
C ILE A 15 10.65 -12.47 9.39
N ASN A 16 10.71 -12.06 10.65
CA ASN A 16 11.55 -12.67 11.68
C ASN A 16 11.12 -14.11 12.02
N ASP A 17 9.81 -14.39 12.01
CA ASP A 17 9.23 -15.73 12.22
C ASP A 17 9.73 -16.73 11.14
N THR A 18 10.22 -16.26 9.99
CA THR A 18 10.80 -17.10 8.92
C THR A 18 12.21 -17.60 9.24
N ALA A 19 12.98 -16.87 10.07
CA ALA A 19 14.37 -17.19 10.37
C ALA A 19 14.58 -18.62 10.91
N PRO A 20 13.83 -19.12 11.92
CA PRO A 20 14.01 -20.49 12.40
C PRO A 20 13.66 -21.54 11.34
N ILE A 21 12.72 -21.25 10.43
CA ILE A 21 12.34 -22.16 9.33
C ILE A 21 13.52 -22.29 8.34
N LEU A 22 14.11 -21.16 7.94
CA LEU A 22 15.27 -21.14 7.04
C LEU A 22 16.49 -21.82 7.67
N LEU A 23 16.80 -21.50 8.93
CA LEU A 23 17.91 -22.12 9.66
C LEU A 23 17.73 -23.64 9.81
N TYR A 24 16.49 -24.11 10.03
CA TYR A 24 16.20 -25.54 10.09
C TYR A 24 16.47 -26.22 8.74
N LEU A 25 16.01 -25.62 7.64
CA LEU A 25 16.21 -26.16 6.28
C LEU A 25 17.68 -26.15 5.85
N GLN A 26 18.49 -25.24 6.40
CA GLN A 26 19.94 -25.19 6.19
C GLN A 26 20.74 -26.07 7.17
N GLU A 27 20.08 -26.77 8.09
CA GLU A 27 20.73 -27.55 9.15
C GLU A 27 21.64 -26.72 10.08
N GLN A 28 21.33 -25.42 10.19
CA GLN A 28 22.04 -24.44 11.01
C GLN A 28 21.27 -24.06 12.29
N LEU A 29 20.09 -24.64 12.51
CA LEU A 29 19.34 -24.45 13.75
C LEU A 29 20.07 -25.12 14.91
N LYS A 30 20.15 -24.44 16.06
CA LYS A 30 20.78 -24.98 17.27
C LYS A 30 20.24 -26.39 17.59
N LYS A 31 21.15 -27.34 17.85
CA LYS A 31 20.84 -28.78 17.98
C LYS A 31 19.69 -29.06 18.95
N GLU A 32 19.74 -28.47 20.16
CA GLU A 32 18.71 -28.61 21.19
C GLU A 32 17.31 -28.16 20.74
N LEU A 33 17.25 -27.15 19.87
CA LEU A 33 16.01 -26.62 19.32
C LEU A 33 15.53 -27.45 18.13
N SER A 34 16.47 -27.90 17.28
CA SER A 34 16.19 -28.72 16.10
C SER A 34 15.52 -30.05 16.42
N GLU A 35 15.88 -30.68 17.54
CA GLU A 35 15.30 -31.97 17.96
C GLU A 35 13.80 -31.89 18.27
N LYS A 36 13.32 -30.73 18.70
CA LYS A 36 11.90 -30.47 19.02
C LYS A 36 11.19 -29.67 17.93
N TYR A 37 11.90 -29.29 16.86
CA TYR A 37 11.38 -28.38 15.85
C TYR A 37 10.49 -29.11 14.85
N SER A 38 9.20 -28.81 14.87
CA SER A 38 8.26 -29.29 13.86
C SER A 38 8.18 -28.31 12.70
N LEU A 39 8.95 -28.57 11.64
CA LEU A 39 8.94 -27.74 10.44
C LEU A 39 7.53 -27.58 9.86
N GLN A 40 6.74 -28.67 9.80
CA GLN A 40 5.37 -28.62 9.30
C GLN A 40 4.50 -27.67 10.11
N ARG A 41 4.56 -27.73 11.44
CA ARG A 41 3.77 -26.86 12.32
C ARG A 41 4.22 -25.40 12.21
N GLU A 42 5.52 -25.15 12.33
CA GLU A 42 6.05 -23.77 12.33
C GLU A 42 5.88 -23.11 10.96
N TYR A 43 6.09 -23.86 9.88
CA TYR A 43 5.81 -23.38 8.52
C TYR A 43 4.34 -23.03 8.34
N GLN A 44 3.39 -23.88 8.74
CA GLN A 44 1.96 -23.59 8.58
C GLN A 44 1.51 -22.37 9.39
N LYS A 45 2.05 -22.23 10.62
CA LYS A 45 1.81 -21.05 11.47
C LYS A 45 2.32 -19.77 10.81
N TRP A 46 3.53 -19.79 10.27
CA TRP A 46 4.12 -18.65 9.56
C TRP A 46 3.38 -18.35 8.25
N TYR A 47 3.19 -19.37 7.40
CA TYR A 47 2.58 -19.25 6.08
C TYR A 47 1.17 -18.64 6.17
N SER A 48 0.37 -19.03 7.17
CA SER A 48 -0.96 -18.46 7.37
C SER A 48 -0.95 -16.95 7.66
N LYS A 49 0.08 -16.45 8.35
CA LYS A 49 0.26 -15.02 8.60
C LYS A 49 0.80 -14.31 7.35
N ALA A 50 1.86 -14.87 6.77
CA ALA A 50 2.54 -14.32 5.59
C ALA A 50 1.58 -14.19 4.41
N LEU A 51 0.74 -15.20 4.17
CA LEU A 51 -0.24 -15.21 3.10
C LEU A 51 -1.18 -14.01 3.16
N LYS A 52 -1.70 -13.67 4.36
CA LYS A 52 -2.57 -12.51 4.57
C LYS A 52 -1.85 -11.18 4.35
N VAL A 53 -0.59 -11.09 4.80
CA VAL A 53 0.26 -9.90 4.58
C VAL A 53 0.43 -9.66 3.08
N VAL A 54 0.79 -10.70 2.33
CA VAL A 54 0.99 -10.59 0.88
C VAL A 54 -0.32 -10.31 0.16
N GLU A 55 -1.44 -10.94 0.57
CA GLU A 55 -2.76 -10.68 -0.02
C GLU A 55 -3.17 -9.21 0.10
N PHE A 56 -2.95 -8.61 1.27
CA PHE A 56 -3.37 -7.23 1.55
C PHE A 56 -2.39 -6.19 1.00
N LEU A 57 -1.08 -6.38 1.13
CA LEU A 57 -0.06 -5.37 0.81
C LEU A 57 0.72 -5.64 -0.47
N GLY A 58 0.62 -6.84 -1.04
CA GLY A 58 1.37 -7.26 -2.21
C GLY A 58 0.54 -8.10 -3.16
N LYS A 59 -0.68 -7.62 -3.46
CA LYS A 59 -1.65 -8.34 -4.30
C LYS A 59 -1.06 -8.76 -5.66
N ASP A 60 -0.18 -7.94 -6.21
CA ASP A 60 0.62 -8.20 -7.42
C ASP A 60 1.55 -9.43 -7.29
N ARG A 61 2.07 -9.68 -6.10
CA ARG A 61 2.98 -10.80 -5.78
C ARG A 61 2.27 -12.01 -5.16
N TYR A 62 0.98 -11.92 -4.89
CA TYR A 62 0.23 -12.95 -4.16
C TYR A 62 0.22 -14.32 -4.86
N GLN A 63 -0.01 -14.35 -6.17
CA GLN A 63 0.00 -15.60 -6.92
C GLN A 63 1.40 -16.23 -6.98
N GLU A 64 2.43 -15.41 -7.14
CA GLU A 64 3.82 -15.88 -7.11
C GLU A 64 4.16 -16.48 -5.73
N PHE A 65 3.80 -15.80 -4.65
CA PHE A 65 4.01 -16.29 -3.28
C PHE A 65 3.37 -17.66 -3.04
N LYS A 66 2.13 -17.86 -3.51
CA LYS A 66 1.42 -19.14 -3.44
C LYS A 66 2.07 -20.23 -4.28
N SER A 67 2.59 -19.87 -5.46
CA SER A 67 3.17 -20.83 -6.40
C SER A 67 4.40 -21.57 -5.85
N TYR A 68 5.10 -21.01 -4.87
CA TYR A 68 6.20 -21.70 -4.18
C TYR A 68 5.71 -22.78 -3.21
N TYR A 69 4.46 -22.68 -2.74
CA TYR A 69 3.85 -23.65 -1.84
C TYR A 69 3.00 -24.69 -2.59
N GLU A 70 2.11 -24.23 -3.47
CA GLU A 70 1.09 -25.06 -4.12
C GLU A 70 1.67 -25.91 -5.24
N ILE A 71 1.32 -27.19 -5.27
CA ILE A 71 1.68 -28.07 -6.38
C ILE A 71 0.91 -27.62 -7.64
N ASP A 72 1.64 -27.41 -8.75
CA ASP A 72 1.02 -27.16 -10.05
C ASP A 72 0.15 -28.37 -10.48
N PRO A 73 -1.17 -28.20 -10.66
CA PRO A 73 -2.06 -29.28 -11.10
C PRO A 73 -1.70 -29.86 -12.47
N LYS A 74 -1.01 -29.09 -13.32
CA LYS A 74 -0.60 -29.51 -14.67
C LYS A 74 0.74 -30.24 -14.68
N ARG A 75 1.40 -30.38 -13.53
CA ARG A 75 2.69 -31.05 -13.40
C ARG A 75 2.59 -32.52 -13.80
N LYS A 76 3.40 -32.93 -14.78
CA LYS A 76 3.48 -34.32 -15.26
C LYS A 76 4.57 -35.15 -14.58
N THR A 77 5.67 -34.51 -14.18
CA THR A 77 6.83 -35.16 -13.56
C THR A 77 7.33 -34.34 -12.37
N MET A 78 8.03 -34.97 -11.43
CA MET A 78 8.63 -34.30 -10.27
C MET A 78 10.16 -34.34 -10.37
N GLY A 79 10.81 -33.19 -10.19
CA GLY A 79 12.25 -33.02 -10.30
C GLY A 79 12.69 -31.60 -9.92
N TYR A 80 13.83 -31.16 -10.46
CA TYR A 80 14.34 -29.80 -10.23
C TYR A 80 13.44 -28.75 -10.89
N GLY A 81 13.23 -27.62 -10.21
CA GLY A 81 12.45 -26.49 -10.73
C GLY A 81 10.93 -26.67 -10.71
N ASN A 82 10.42 -27.84 -10.34
CA ASN A 82 8.98 -28.11 -10.18
C ASN A 82 8.66 -28.91 -8.90
N TYR A 83 9.53 -28.77 -7.91
CA TYR A 83 9.35 -29.25 -6.55
C TYR A 83 8.83 -28.11 -5.66
N TYR A 84 7.76 -28.36 -4.92
CA TYR A 84 7.06 -27.34 -4.14
C TYR A 84 7.13 -27.63 -2.64
N ILE A 85 6.93 -26.62 -1.79
CA ILE A 85 6.96 -26.82 -0.33
C ILE A 85 5.91 -27.86 0.11
N GLN A 86 4.74 -27.89 -0.54
CA GLN A 86 3.72 -28.89 -0.22
C GLN A 86 4.17 -30.34 -0.53
N ASP A 87 5.05 -30.58 -1.51
CA ASP A 87 5.62 -31.92 -1.75
C ASP A 87 6.44 -32.38 -0.54
N TYR A 88 7.27 -31.48 -0.01
CA TYR A 88 8.10 -31.73 1.17
C TYR A 88 7.25 -31.99 2.41
N LEU A 89 6.20 -31.19 2.63
CA LEU A 89 5.29 -31.37 3.77
C LEU A 89 4.46 -32.67 3.68
N LYS A 90 4.23 -33.19 2.47
CA LYS A 90 3.59 -34.49 2.25
C LYS A 90 4.59 -35.67 2.32
N GLY A 91 5.88 -35.39 2.46
CA GLY A 91 6.93 -36.42 2.48
C GLY A 91 7.18 -37.07 1.11
N VAL A 92 6.89 -36.37 0.02
CA VAL A 92 7.08 -36.88 -1.34
C VAL A 92 8.37 -36.31 -1.94
N ALA A 93 9.11 -37.15 -2.66
CA ALA A 93 10.32 -36.77 -3.38
C ALA A 93 10.41 -37.52 -4.72
N PRO A 94 11.15 -36.99 -5.71
CA PRO A 94 11.45 -37.69 -6.95
C PRO A 94 12.10 -39.06 -6.71
N ASN A 95 11.93 -39.97 -7.66
CA ASN A 95 12.59 -41.27 -7.62
C ASN A 95 14.12 -41.11 -7.57
N LYS A 96 14.76 -41.69 -6.55
CA LYS A 96 16.22 -41.66 -6.35
C LYS A 96 17.01 -42.28 -7.50
N LEU A 97 16.43 -43.26 -8.22
CA LEU A 97 17.10 -43.89 -9.37
C LEU A 97 17.31 -42.90 -10.51
N SER A 98 16.34 -42.04 -10.76
CA SER A 98 16.39 -41.01 -11.82
C SER A 98 17.00 -39.70 -11.34
N ASN A 99 16.97 -39.42 -10.02
CA ASN A 99 17.48 -38.19 -9.43
C ASN A 99 18.33 -38.48 -8.19
N PRO A 100 19.54 -39.05 -8.35
CA PRO A 100 20.37 -39.51 -7.23
C PRO A 100 20.85 -38.37 -6.32
N ASN A 101 21.04 -37.18 -6.88
CA ASN A 101 21.53 -35.99 -6.16
C ASN A 101 20.42 -35.06 -5.68
N PHE A 102 19.15 -35.49 -5.75
CA PHE A 102 18.03 -34.63 -5.36
C PHE A 102 17.97 -34.48 -3.85
N ASP A 103 18.02 -33.23 -3.39
CA ASP A 103 17.90 -32.87 -1.99
C ASP A 103 16.56 -32.13 -1.75
N PRO A 104 15.55 -32.81 -1.19
CA PRO A 104 14.26 -32.21 -0.87
C PRO A 104 14.37 -31.00 0.05
N LYS A 105 15.29 -31.00 1.02
CA LYS A 105 15.46 -29.87 1.96
C LYS A 105 16.00 -28.65 1.22
N LYS A 106 17.00 -28.83 0.37
CA LYS A 106 17.60 -27.74 -0.41
C LYS A 106 16.62 -27.10 -1.40
N GLU A 107 15.79 -27.91 -2.08
CA GLU A 107 14.76 -27.36 -2.97
C GLU A 107 13.65 -26.66 -2.18
N THR A 108 13.25 -27.21 -1.03
CA THR A 108 12.30 -26.55 -0.12
C THR A 108 12.85 -25.22 0.41
N PHE A 109 14.14 -25.18 0.78
CA PHE A 109 14.81 -23.96 1.20
C PHE A 109 14.69 -22.86 0.16
N LYS A 110 14.97 -23.14 -1.12
CA LYS A 110 14.86 -22.15 -2.19
C LYS A 110 13.45 -21.56 -2.28
N ASN A 111 12.42 -22.39 -2.20
CA ASN A 111 11.03 -21.95 -2.25
C ASN A 111 10.64 -21.08 -1.04
N VAL A 112 11.00 -21.51 0.17
CA VAL A 112 10.76 -20.72 1.40
C VAL A 112 11.55 -19.41 1.38
N TYR A 113 12.78 -19.44 0.87
CA TYR A 113 13.62 -18.25 0.72
C TYR A 113 13.01 -17.27 -0.28
N ASN A 114 12.47 -17.74 -1.41
CA ASN A 114 11.77 -16.86 -2.35
C ASN A 114 10.54 -16.20 -1.71
N GLN A 115 9.72 -16.97 -0.98
CA GLN A 115 8.61 -16.41 -0.19
C GLN A 115 9.08 -15.36 0.82
N TYR A 116 10.18 -15.61 1.51
CA TYR A 116 10.82 -14.66 2.43
C TYR A 116 11.25 -13.37 1.71
N THR A 117 11.88 -13.47 0.54
CA THR A 117 12.31 -12.28 -0.24
C THR A 117 11.13 -11.46 -0.76
N ILE A 118 9.98 -12.08 -1.05
CA ILE A 118 8.74 -11.37 -1.36
C ILE A 118 8.32 -10.52 -0.15
N LEU A 119 8.31 -11.09 1.05
CA LEU A 119 7.97 -10.35 2.27
C LEU A 119 8.93 -9.17 2.52
N LEU A 120 10.23 -9.35 2.29
CA LEU A 120 11.21 -8.26 2.36
C LEU A 120 10.86 -7.15 1.36
N SER A 121 10.60 -7.50 0.10
CA SER A 121 10.26 -6.51 -0.93
C SER A 121 8.99 -5.71 -0.61
N ILE A 122 8.00 -6.34 0.04
CA ILE A 122 6.79 -5.67 0.52
C ILE A 122 7.12 -4.74 1.68
N ASN A 123 7.96 -5.18 2.62
CA ASN A 123 8.41 -4.35 3.73
C ASN A 123 9.18 -3.11 3.26
N ASP A 124 9.97 -3.21 2.20
CA ASP A 124 10.75 -2.08 1.69
C ASP A 124 9.87 -0.98 1.08
N ARG A 125 8.74 -1.36 0.45
CA ARG A 125 7.77 -0.43 -0.14
C ARG A 125 6.56 -0.12 0.76
N ILE A 126 6.58 -0.56 2.01
CA ILE A 126 5.40 -0.48 2.90
C ILE A 126 4.94 0.95 3.17
N ASP A 127 5.88 1.88 3.26
CA ASP A 127 5.53 3.28 3.52
C ASP A 127 4.77 3.89 2.35
N CYS A 128 5.16 3.57 1.11
CA CYS A 128 4.42 3.96 -0.09
C CYS A 128 3.03 3.32 -0.12
N ILE A 129 2.94 1.99 0.09
CA ILE A 129 1.64 1.29 0.09
C ILE A 129 0.68 1.90 1.10
N LEU A 130 1.15 2.21 2.32
CA LEU A 130 0.30 2.78 3.37
C LEU A 130 -0.10 4.22 3.08
N ALA A 131 0.79 5.00 2.47
CA ALA A 131 0.47 6.34 2.01
C ALA A 131 -0.64 6.30 0.95
N ASP A 132 -0.54 5.39 -0.02
CA ASP A 132 -1.55 5.20 -1.07
C ASP A 132 -2.90 4.78 -0.50
N ILE A 133 -2.93 3.82 0.44
CA ILE A 133 -4.18 3.40 1.12
C ILE A 133 -4.83 4.58 1.85
N GLN A 134 -4.03 5.38 2.56
CA GLN A 134 -4.53 6.55 3.28
C GLN A 134 -5.12 7.59 2.34
N THR A 135 -4.48 7.82 1.19
CA THR A 135 -4.98 8.75 0.18
C THR A 135 -6.24 8.23 -0.49
N ASN A 136 -6.34 6.95 -0.81
CA ASN A 136 -7.56 6.38 -1.36
C ASN A 136 -8.74 6.50 -0.39
N LEU A 137 -8.52 6.17 0.89
CA LEU A 137 -9.55 6.33 1.93
C LEU A 137 -9.94 7.81 2.11
N LEU A 138 -8.96 8.72 2.03
CA LEU A 138 -9.23 10.15 2.07
C LEU A 138 -10.11 10.58 0.89
N ILE A 139 -9.82 10.11 -0.32
CA ILE A 139 -10.64 10.41 -1.51
C ILE A 139 -12.08 9.92 -1.32
N GLU A 140 -12.28 8.71 -0.78
CA GLU A 140 -13.63 8.18 -0.52
C GLU A 140 -14.42 9.02 0.52
N LEU A 141 -13.75 9.43 1.60
CA LEU A 141 -14.34 10.33 2.60
C LEU A 141 -14.67 11.69 1.98
N GLN A 142 -13.75 12.24 1.19
CA GLN A 142 -13.91 13.51 0.51
C GLN A 142 -15.04 13.49 -0.51
N ASP A 143 -15.28 12.39 -1.22
CA ASP A 143 -16.44 12.24 -2.11
C ASP A 143 -17.76 12.42 -1.32
N THR A 144 -17.83 11.88 -0.11
CA THR A 144 -19.01 12.06 0.77
C THR A 144 -19.16 13.51 1.25
N GLU A 145 -18.05 14.15 1.64
CA GLU A 145 -18.04 15.56 2.03
C GLU A 145 -18.38 16.48 0.85
N LEU A 146 -17.99 16.11 -0.37
CA LEU A 146 -18.28 16.87 -1.57
C LEU A 146 -19.77 16.80 -1.95
N GLU A 147 -20.42 15.65 -1.77
CA GLU A 147 -21.88 15.54 -1.89
C GLU A 147 -22.61 16.39 -0.83
N THR A 148 -22.02 16.51 0.36
CA THR A 148 -22.52 17.42 1.39
C THR A 148 -22.37 18.88 0.94
N ALA A 149 -21.23 19.26 0.34
CA ALA A 149 -21.01 20.58 -0.22
C ALA A 149 -22.01 20.91 -1.34
N LYS A 150 -22.31 19.95 -2.25
CA LYS A 150 -23.35 20.08 -3.29
C LYS A 150 -24.73 20.31 -2.69
N SER A 151 -25.07 19.57 -1.64
CA SER A 151 -26.35 19.73 -0.95
C SER A 151 -26.46 21.12 -0.31
N LEU A 152 -25.37 21.60 0.30
CA LEU A 152 -25.29 22.93 0.91
C LEU A 152 -25.32 24.07 -0.11
N LEU A 153 -24.94 23.85 -1.37
CA LEU A 153 -25.00 24.89 -2.41
C LEU A 153 -26.41 25.49 -2.56
N LYS A 154 -27.45 24.71 -2.27
CA LYS A 154 -28.86 25.13 -2.32
C LYS A 154 -29.28 26.02 -1.15
N VAL A 155 -28.52 25.98 -0.04
CA VAL A 155 -28.89 26.61 1.24
C VAL A 155 -27.92 27.75 1.58
N ASN A 156 -26.62 27.52 1.43
CA ASN A 156 -25.58 28.48 1.75
C ASN A 156 -24.36 28.29 0.83
N ILE A 157 -24.23 29.20 -0.14
CA ILE A 157 -23.17 29.21 -1.16
C ILE A 157 -21.78 29.32 -0.51
N ARG A 158 -21.62 30.17 0.50
CA ARG A 158 -20.34 30.35 1.20
C ARG A 158 -19.92 29.08 1.92
N ALA A 159 -20.81 28.48 2.70
CA ALA A 159 -20.52 27.25 3.43
C ALA A 159 -20.14 26.11 2.48
N SER A 160 -20.87 25.98 1.37
CA SER A 160 -20.58 25.02 0.31
C SER A 160 -19.16 25.20 -0.25
N GLY A 161 -18.79 26.43 -0.61
CA GLY A 161 -17.45 26.70 -1.15
C GLY A 161 -16.32 26.57 -0.12
N VAL A 162 -16.56 26.87 1.15
CA VAL A 162 -15.58 26.63 2.22
C VAL A 162 -15.30 25.14 2.38
N ILE A 163 -16.34 24.29 2.39
CA ILE A 163 -16.18 22.83 2.52
C ILE A 163 -15.40 22.27 1.32
N ALA A 164 -15.80 22.63 0.09
CA ALA A 164 -15.08 22.19 -1.12
C ALA A 164 -13.60 22.62 -1.10
N GLY A 165 -13.34 23.84 -0.60
CA GLY A 165 -11.99 24.35 -0.41
C GLY A 165 -11.15 23.58 0.63
N VAL A 166 -11.76 23.21 1.76
CA VAL A 166 -11.10 22.40 2.81
C VAL A 166 -10.78 21.00 2.30
N ILE A 167 -11.68 20.39 1.52
CA ILE A 167 -11.45 19.11 0.85
C ILE A 167 -10.21 19.20 -0.05
N LEU A 168 -10.12 20.24 -0.90
CA LEU A 168 -8.98 20.44 -1.78
C LEU A 168 -7.66 20.62 -1.02
N GLU A 169 -7.67 21.43 0.04
CA GLU A 169 -6.48 21.64 0.88
C GLU A 169 -6.02 20.35 1.57
N SER A 170 -6.97 19.59 2.13
CA SER A 170 -6.70 18.30 2.78
C SER A 170 -6.13 17.29 1.79
N TYR A 171 -6.67 17.23 0.56
CA TYR A 171 -6.17 16.37 -0.51
C TYR A 171 -4.73 16.72 -0.89
N LEU A 172 -4.45 18.00 -1.20
CA LEU A 172 -3.10 18.43 -1.59
C LEU A 172 -2.08 18.23 -0.46
N SER A 173 -2.50 18.45 0.79
CA SER A 173 -1.69 18.13 1.97
C SER A 173 -1.33 16.64 2.00
N SER A 174 -2.30 15.74 1.82
CA SER A 174 -2.03 14.30 1.75
C SER A 174 -1.07 13.94 0.61
N VAL A 175 -1.27 14.50 -0.58
CA VAL A 175 -0.39 14.25 -1.73
C VAL A 175 1.03 14.71 -1.45
N THR A 176 1.23 15.93 -0.93
CA THR A 176 2.58 16.41 -0.57
C THR A 176 3.26 15.54 0.49
N ASN A 177 2.49 15.02 1.46
CA ASN A 177 3.01 14.09 2.47
C ASN A 177 3.40 12.73 1.86
N ASN A 178 2.65 12.21 0.89
CA ASN A 178 2.98 10.95 0.22
C ASN A 178 4.30 11.04 -0.55
N TYR A 179 4.53 12.15 -1.24
CA TYR A 179 5.81 12.43 -1.91
C TYR A 179 6.92 12.86 -0.95
N SER A 180 6.68 12.84 0.36
CA SER A 180 7.64 13.22 1.41
C SER A 180 8.22 14.63 1.23
N LEU A 181 7.41 15.56 0.71
CA LEU A 181 7.85 16.93 0.44
C LEU A 181 7.82 17.75 1.73
N THR A 182 8.95 18.35 2.08
CA THR A 182 9.06 19.17 3.28
C THR A 182 8.59 20.60 3.02
N ILE A 183 7.63 21.08 3.81
CA ILE A 183 7.19 22.47 3.82
C ILE A 183 7.73 23.16 5.07
N SER A 184 8.47 24.25 4.89
CA SER A 184 9.11 24.99 5.99
C SER A 184 8.15 25.83 6.83
N LYS A 185 6.93 26.11 6.33
CA LYS A 185 5.91 26.87 7.05
C LYS A 185 5.20 25.99 8.08
N ARG A 186 4.94 26.56 9.27
CA ARG A 186 4.23 25.89 10.37
C ARG A 186 2.76 25.59 10.05
N ASN A 187 2.08 26.48 9.33
CA ASN A 187 0.70 26.32 8.85
C ASN A 187 0.67 26.54 7.33
N PRO A 188 0.97 25.51 6.53
CA PRO A 188 0.90 25.59 5.08
C PRO A 188 -0.55 25.80 4.62
N THR A 189 -0.72 26.62 3.58
CA THR A 189 -2.01 26.90 2.92
C THR A 189 -2.12 26.13 1.61
N LEU A 190 -3.33 26.06 1.03
CA LEU A 190 -3.57 25.50 -0.30
C LEU A 190 -2.56 25.96 -1.36
N SER A 191 -2.21 27.26 -1.38
CA SER A 191 -1.22 27.81 -2.32
C SER A 191 0.19 27.27 -2.07
N ASP A 192 0.57 27.09 -0.79
CA ASP A 192 1.88 26.54 -0.44
C ASP A 192 2.01 25.09 -0.93
N PHE A 193 0.97 24.27 -0.76
CA PHE A 193 0.94 22.90 -1.27
C PHE A 193 1.03 22.87 -2.80
N ASN A 194 0.25 23.71 -3.50
CA ASN A 194 0.24 23.78 -4.95
C ASN A 194 1.62 24.16 -5.54
N ASP A 195 2.29 25.16 -4.94
CA ASP A 195 3.61 25.60 -5.38
C ASP A 195 4.69 24.54 -5.16
N VAL A 196 4.62 23.80 -4.05
CA VAL A 196 5.56 22.73 -3.73
C VAL A 196 5.41 21.56 -4.72
N LEU A 197 4.18 21.19 -5.09
CA LEU A 197 3.92 20.15 -6.09
C LEU A 197 4.48 20.54 -7.47
N LYS A 198 4.31 21.81 -7.88
CA LYS A 198 4.87 22.30 -9.14
C LYS A 198 6.40 22.36 -9.12
N LYS A 199 7.00 22.85 -8.04
CA LYS A 199 8.48 22.93 -7.92
C LYS A 199 9.16 21.57 -8.04
N ASN A 200 8.49 20.51 -7.60
CA ASN A 200 8.97 19.14 -7.69
C ASN A 200 8.56 18.43 -9.01
N ASN A 201 8.01 19.16 -9.99
CA ASN A 201 7.53 18.63 -11.28
C ASN A 201 6.49 17.49 -11.16
N ILE A 202 5.70 17.47 -10.07
CA ILE A 202 4.64 16.47 -9.89
C ILE A 202 3.39 16.87 -10.65
N ILE A 203 3.11 18.17 -10.74
CA ILE A 203 2.01 18.74 -11.53
C ILE A 203 2.55 19.65 -12.64
N ASP A 204 1.80 19.71 -13.75
CA ASP A 204 2.10 20.63 -14.85
C ASP A 204 1.60 22.06 -14.57
N THR A 205 1.92 22.98 -15.48
CA THR A 205 1.51 24.38 -15.33
C THR A 205 -0.01 24.56 -15.45
N THR A 206 -0.70 23.66 -16.17
CA THR A 206 -2.15 23.72 -16.39
C THR A 206 -2.91 23.38 -15.11
N VAL A 207 -2.58 22.25 -14.49
CA VAL A 207 -3.14 21.78 -13.22
C VAL A 207 -2.82 22.77 -12.11
N TRP A 208 -1.59 23.29 -12.05
CA TRP A 208 -1.22 24.31 -11.07
C TRP A 208 -2.11 25.56 -11.17
N ARG A 209 -2.36 26.08 -12.38
CA ARG A 209 -3.25 27.24 -12.59
C ARG A 209 -4.69 26.92 -12.17
N LYS A 210 -5.17 25.72 -12.48
CA LYS A 210 -6.52 25.28 -12.11
C LYS A 210 -6.67 25.21 -10.60
N ILE A 211 -5.72 24.63 -9.88
CA ILE A 211 -5.73 24.58 -8.40
C ILE A 211 -5.70 26.00 -7.80
N THR A 212 -4.88 26.90 -8.35
CA THR A 212 -4.83 28.30 -7.89
C THR A 212 -6.19 28.99 -8.07
N TYR A 213 -6.81 28.83 -9.23
CA TYR A 213 -8.14 29.40 -9.51
C TYR A 213 -9.22 28.90 -8.53
N LEU A 214 -9.22 27.61 -8.21
CA LEU A 214 -10.12 27.03 -7.22
C LEU A 214 -9.85 27.58 -5.80
N GLY A 215 -8.57 27.78 -5.47
CA GLY A 215 -8.14 28.45 -4.24
C GLY A 215 -8.66 29.89 -4.12
N ASP A 216 -8.69 30.62 -5.24
CA ASP A 216 -9.24 31.98 -5.29
C ASP A 216 -10.75 31.99 -5.04
N ILE A 217 -11.50 31.06 -5.64
CA ILE A 217 -12.95 30.91 -5.36
C ILE A 217 -13.18 30.59 -3.88
N ARG A 218 -12.43 29.65 -3.31
CA ARG A 218 -12.47 29.33 -1.86
C ARG A 218 -12.23 30.57 -1.02
N ASN A 219 -11.28 31.43 -1.40
CA ASN A 219 -10.97 32.66 -0.67
C ASN A 219 -12.11 33.68 -0.72
N ILE A 220 -12.85 33.77 -1.83
CA ILE A 220 -14.08 34.58 -1.94
C ILE A 220 -15.16 34.05 -0.99
N CYS A 221 -15.27 32.73 -0.83
CA CYS A 221 -16.23 32.12 0.08
C CYS A 221 -15.86 32.31 1.57
N ALA A 222 -14.57 32.25 1.90
CA ALA A 222 -14.06 32.27 3.28
C ALA A 222 -13.86 33.69 3.85
N HIS A 223 -13.51 34.66 3.02
CA HIS A 223 -13.23 36.03 3.46
C HIS A 223 -14.38 36.98 3.09
N LYS A 224 -14.84 37.73 4.09
CA LYS A 224 -15.90 38.74 3.93
C LYS A 224 -15.31 40.01 3.28
N LYS A 225 -15.11 39.98 1.96
CA LYS A 225 -14.79 41.15 1.11
C LYS A 225 -16.09 41.67 0.46
N ASP A 226 -16.01 42.77 -0.30
CA ASP A 226 -17.16 43.37 -1.03
C ASP A 226 -17.74 42.49 -2.16
N ILE A 227 -17.12 41.33 -2.45
CA ILE A 227 -17.51 40.43 -3.52
C ILE A 227 -18.17 39.18 -2.92
N GLU A 228 -19.43 38.95 -3.25
CA GLU A 228 -20.16 37.72 -2.91
C GLU A 228 -19.86 36.60 -3.93
N PRO A 229 -19.66 35.35 -3.49
CA PRO A 229 -19.49 34.23 -4.40
C PRO A 229 -20.79 33.93 -5.16
N THR A 230 -20.67 33.68 -6.46
CA THR A 230 -21.80 33.23 -7.28
C THR A 230 -21.99 31.73 -7.16
N LYS A 231 -23.21 31.26 -7.42
CA LYS A 231 -23.54 29.83 -7.40
C LYS A 231 -22.70 29.06 -8.43
N ASP A 232 -22.52 29.62 -9.62
CA ASP A 232 -21.76 29.02 -10.71
C ASP A 232 -20.27 28.86 -10.35
N GLN A 233 -19.67 29.86 -9.70
CA GLN A 233 -18.29 29.76 -9.20
C GLN A 233 -18.12 28.64 -8.18
N VAL A 234 -19.07 28.48 -7.25
CA VAL A 234 -18.97 27.40 -6.25
C VAL A 234 -19.27 26.03 -6.86
N GLU A 235 -20.14 25.96 -7.85
CA GLU A 235 -20.35 24.74 -8.63
C GLU A 235 -19.10 24.35 -9.43
N GLU A 236 -18.41 25.32 -10.03
CA GLU A 236 -17.11 25.13 -10.67
C GLU A 236 -16.05 24.69 -9.66
N LEU A 237 -16.06 25.25 -8.44
CA LEU A 237 -15.18 24.81 -7.36
C LEU A 237 -15.39 23.33 -7.03
N ILE A 238 -16.64 22.93 -6.78
CA ILE A 238 -17.00 21.54 -6.45
C ILE A 238 -16.58 20.59 -7.57
N ASN A 239 -16.93 20.91 -8.81
CA ASN A 239 -16.62 20.08 -9.97
C ASN A 239 -15.11 20.03 -10.25
N GLY A 240 -14.42 21.15 -10.04
CA GLY A 240 -12.97 21.25 -10.14
C GLY A 240 -12.25 20.38 -9.11
N VAL A 241 -12.72 20.39 -7.86
CA VAL A 241 -12.20 19.53 -6.78
C VAL A 241 -12.40 18.06 -7.10
N ASN A 242 -13.61 17.65 -7.50
CA ASN A 242 -13.88 16.27 -7.92
C ASN A 242 -13.00 15.82 -9.10
N TRP A 243 -12.72 16.72 -10.03
CA TRP A 243 -11.84 16.40 -11.15
C TRP A 243 -10.40 16.23 -10.70
N ILE A 244 -9.89 17.10 -9.81
CA ILE A 244 -8.52 17.01 -9.30
C ILE A 244 -8.31 15.71 -8.52
N THR A 245 -9.23 15.37 -7.61
CA THR A 245 -9.10 14.17 -6.77
C THR A 245 -9.10 12.86 -7.57
N LYS A 246 -9.65 12.86 -8.79
CA LYS A 246 -9.80 11.65 -9.62
C LYS A 246 -8.84 11.55 -10.80
N ASN A 247 -8.21 12.65 -11.24
CA ASN A 247 -7.48 12.68 -12.51
C ASN A 247 -6.03 13.16 -12.42
N VAL A 248 -5.55 13.63 -11.27
CA VAL A 248 -4.25 14.32 -11.18
C VAL A 248 -3.15 13.47 -10.55
N PHE A 249 -3.46 12.60 -9.59
CA PHE A 249 -2.51 11.75 -8.88
C PHE A 249 -3.04 10.32 -8.80
#